data_AF-A0A8H6XAJ4-F1
#
_entry.id   AF-A0A8H6XAJ4-F1
#
_cell.length_a   1.000
_cell.length_b   1.000
_cell.length_c   1.000
_cell.angle_alpha   90.00
_cell.angle_beta   90.00
_cell.angle_gamma   90.00
#
_symmetry.space_group_name_H-M   'P 1'
#
loop_
_entity.id
_entity.type
_entity.pdbx_description
1 polymer ?
#
loop_
_entity_poly.entity_id
_entity_poly.type
_entity_poly.pdbx_seq_one_letter_code
_entity_poly.pdbx_strand_id
1 'polypeptide(L)'
;MVCIHADLFQILRGYASLVPPSRLQFPSHLQTQVIHDFLVDHILSNLHFQTYPPSVDYQRSFWKWIIPLLEKTVALDPETEVDSRIYDVYLELLHSSTGPEAVPGLTGRRPPSQAYITHFWRQDGLAKSTLVDLDEYQTTTILESRTMIESGTTGLRTWLASLILAQYLILNPGADFSSSVKEYSNSVLEPAFWEVLSLPCSSWNAAQAQVHSGCQISTTLFSPAAVIMSTCIATDLSSSHPNTNCCFLDWSAALDPDGIEPLTSLLNDQIDPDVILGADIVFDPDLIPPLVAVLRLALQANTRSRSALIALTTRNPTTMTKFTDAVQDTGLILKKLDFEIQDQMFIESLECTGDTNNGVGIFMISSSVEQ
;
A
#
# COMPACT_ATOMS: atom_id res chain seq x y z
N MET A 1 -18.93 8.76 -16.28
CA MET A 1 -19.80 8.22 -15.22
C MET A 1 -20.06 6.76 -15.51
N VAL A 2 -19.15 5.92 -15.02
CA VAL A 2 -19.22 4.47 -15.13
C VAL A 2 -19.68 3.96 -13.77
N CYS A 3 -20.99 3.76 -13.63
CA CYS A 3 -21.57 3.26 -12.39
C CYS A 3 -21.73 1.74 -12.45
N ILE A 4 -21.22 1.04 -11.44
CA ILE A 4 -21.37 -0.42 -11.31
C ILE A 4 -21.97 -0.79 -9.95
N HIS A 5 -22.53 -1.99 -9.84
CA HIS A 5 -23.03 -2.50 -8.56
C HIS A 5 -21.90 -2.69 -7.55
N ALA A 6 -22.15 -2.43 -6.27
CA ALA A 6 -21.15 -2.53 -5.20
C ALA A 6 -20.46 -3.90 -5.14
N ASP A 7 -21.20 -5.00 -5.33
CA ASP A 7 -20.61 -6.34 -5.33
C ASP A 7 -19.72 -6.61 -6.55
N LEU A 8 -20.06 -6.03 -7.71
CA LEU A 8 -19.18 -6.08 -8.89
C LEU A 8 -17.93 -5.24 -8.66
N PHE A 9 -18.05 -4.11 -7.97
CA PHE A 9 -16.88 -3.33 -7.54
C PHE A 9 -15.98 -4.12 -6.59
N GLN A 10 -16.53 -4.94 -5.67
CA GLN A 10 -15.70 -5.84 -4.86
C GLN A 10 -14.98 -6.90 -5.69
N ILE A 11 -15.60 -7.41 -6.76
CA ILE A 11 -14.92 -8.30 -7.71
C ILE A 11 -13.81 -7.56 -8.47
N LEU A 12 -14.06 -6.33 -8.91
CA LEU A 12 -13.05 -5.51 -9.61
C LEU A 12 -11.83 -5.27 -8.71
N ARG A 13 -12.05 -4.79 -7.48
CA ARG A 13 -10.98 -4.60 -6.48
C ARG A 13 -10.29 -5.92 -6.16
N GLY A 14 -11.06 -6.99 -6.02
CA GLY A 14 -10.56 -8.33 -5.73
C GLY A 14 -9.63 -8.86 -6.83
N TYR A 15 -10.04 -8.74 -8.09
CA TYR A 15 -9.25 -9.10 -9.26
C TYR A 15 -7.97 -8.26 -9.35
N ALA A 16 -8.11 -6.95 -9.21
CA ALA A 16 -7.03 -5.98 -9.25
C ALA A 16 -5.99 -6.16 -8.12
N SER A 17 -6.43 -6.61 -6.95
CA SER A 17 -5.59 -6.85 -5.77
C SER A 17 -5.21 -8.31 -5.55
N LEU A 18 -5.43 -9.19 -6.54
CA LEU A 18 -5.05 -10.61 -6.51
C LEU A 18 -5.70 -11.43 -5.39
N VAL A 19 -6.91 -11.05 -4.96
CA VAL A 19 -7.64 -11.78 -3.91
C VAL A 19 -7.95 -13.19 -4.39
N PRO A 20 -7.55 -14.24 -3.64
CA PRO A 20 -7.86 -15.63 -3.95
C PRO A 20 -9.36 -15.80 -4.28
N PRO A 21 -9.71 -16.47 -5.38
CA PRO A 21 -11.11 -16.62 -5.79
C PRO A 21 -12.01 -17.26 -4.73
N SER A 22 -11.44 -18.07 -3.83
CA SER A 22 -12.16 -18.63 -2.68
C SER A 22 -12.66 -17.60 -1.66
N ARG A 23 -12.10 -16.38 -1.66
CA ARG A 23 -12.52 -15.25 -0.82
C ARG A 23 -13.44 -14.27 -1.57
N LEU A 24 -13.60 -14.44 -2.88
CA LEU A 24 -14.51 -13.61 -3.68
C LEU A 24 -15.93 -14.14 -3.59
N GLN A 25 -16.89 -13.22 -3.56
CA GLN A 25 -18.31 -13.54 -3.56
C GLN A 25 -18.89 -13.29 -4.95
N PHE A 26 -19.45 -14.33 -5.56
CA PHE A 26 -20.14 -14.21 -6.84
C PHE A 26 -21.55 -13.61 -6.62
N PRO A 27 -21.94 -12.55 -7.34
CA PRO A 27 -23.15 -11.79 -7.04
C PRO A 27 -24.35 -12.42 -7.74
N SER A 28 -24.73 -13.62 -7.31
CA SER A 28 -25.79 -14.44 -7.93
C SER A 28 -27.19 -13.82 -7.90
N HIS A 29 -27.39 -12.74 -7.13
CA HIS A 29 -28.63 -11.98 -7.07
C HIS A 29 -28.76 -10.94 -8.20
N LEU A 30 -27.69 -10.65 -8.93
CA LEU A 30 -27.71 -9.76 -10.10
C LEU A 30 -28.14 -10.54 -11.35
N GLN A 31 -28.63 -9.79 -12.35
CA GLN A 31 -28.98 -10.38 -13.65
C GLN A 31 -27.71 -10.87 -14.36
N THR A 32 -27.81 -12.03 -15.01
CA THR A 32 -26.70 -12.66 -15.76
C THR A 32 -26.03 -11.69 -16.73
N GLN A 33 -26.83 -10.96 -17.51
CA GLN A 33 -26.32 -9.98 -18.47
C GLN A 33 -25.47 -8.89 -17.82
N VAL A 34 -25.88 -8.38 -16.65
CA VAL A 34 -25.14 -7.33 -15.92
C VAL A 34 -23.77 -7.84 -15.47
N ILE A 35 -23.68 -9.10 -15.04
CA ILE A 35 -22.41 -9.74 -14.66
C ILE A 35 -21.53 -9.95 -15.90
N HIS A 36 -22.10 -10.40 -17.02
CA HIS A 36 -21.39 -10.62 -18.27
C HIS A 36 -20.79 -9.33 -18.82
N ASP A 37 -21.61 -8.28 -18.96
CA ASP A 37 -21.19 -6.97 -19.43
C ASP A 37 -20.06 -6.43 -18.54
N PHE A 38 -20.17 -6.59 -17.21
CA PHE A 38 -19.12 -6.18 -16.29
C PHE A 38 -17.79 -6.92 -16.53
N LEU A 39 -17.81 -8.25 -16.68
CA LEU A 39 -16.58 -9.02 -16.89
C LEU A 39 -15.91 -8.69 -18.22
N VAL A 40 -16.71 -8.43 -19.26
CA VAL A 40 -16.20 -8.02 -20.56
C VAL A 40 -15.63 -6.62 -20.51
N ASP A 41 -16.38 -5.65 -19.99
CA ASP A 41 -16.05 -4.23 -20.13
C ASP A 41 -15.02 -3.78 -19.07
N HIS A 42 -15.12 -4.30 -17.85
CA HIS A 42 -14.30 -3.84 -16.72
C HIS A 42 -13.15 -4.77 -16.34
N ILE A 43 -13.14 -6.02 -16.82
CA ILE A 43 -12.03 -6.96 -16.59
C ILE A 43 -11.28 -7.26 -17.88
N LEU A 44 -11.94 -7.81 -18.90
CA LEU A 44 -11.28 -8.26 -20.15
C LEU A 44 -10.82 -7.10 -21.04
N SER A 45 -11.70 -6.16 -21.31
CA SER A 45 -11.47 -5.04 -22.24
C SER A 45 -10.86 -3.82 -21.55
N ASN A 46 -10.54 -3.93 -20.26
CA ASN A 46 -10.03 -2.82 -19.47
C ASN A 46 -8.58 -2.53 -19.85
N LEU A 47 -8.35 -1.34 -20.42
CA LEU A 47 -7.03 -0.87 -20.87
C LEU A 47 -5.99 -0.88 -19.74
N HIS A 48 -6.43 -0.65 -18.50
CA HIS A 48 -5.57 -0.73 -17.32
C HIS A 48 -5.00 -2.13 -17.13
N PHE A 49 -5.83 -3.17 -17.19
CA PHE A 49 -5.39 -4.56 -17.03
C PHE A 49 -4.66 -5.12 -18.26
N GLN A 50 -4.82 -4.49 -19.42
CA GLN A 50 -3.98 -4.78 -20.58
C GLN A 50 -2.56 -4.24 -20.42
N THR A 51 -2.42 -3.08 -19.75
CA THR A 51 -1.13 -2.43 -19.50
C THR A 51 -0.44 -3.01 -18.25
N TYR A 52 -1.20 -3.25 -17.19
CA TYR A 52 -0.75 -3.71 -15.87
C TYR A 52 -1.53 -4.95 -15.42
N PRO A 53 -1.35 -6.10 -16.09
CA PRO A 53 -2.13 -7.30 -15.81
C PRO A 53 -1.79 -7.94 -14.46
N PRO A 54 -2.77 -8.51 -13.74
CA PRO A 54 -2.49 -9.46 -12.68
C PRO A 54 -1.67 -10.65 -13.19
N SER A 55 -1.02 -11.41 -12.30
CA SER A 55 -0.22 -12.56 -12.74
C SER A 55 -1.05 -13.59 -13.53
N VAL A 56 -0.43 -14.23 -14.52
CA VAL A 56 -1.07 -15.26 -15.37
C VAL A 56 -1.71 -16.37 -14.53
N ASP A 57 -1.04 -16.84 -13.48
CA ASP A 57 -1.57 -17.87 -12.57
C ASP A 57 -2.80 -17.41 -11.80
N TYR A 58 -2.82 -16.13 -11.38
CA TYR A 58 -3.99 -15.53 -10.75
C TYR A 58 -5.15 -15.45 -11.74
N GLN A 59 -4.93 -14.91 -12.94
CA GLN A 59 -5.96 -14.80 -13.97
C GLN A 59 -6.55 -16.17 -14.29
N ARG A 60 -5.72 -17.20 -14.48
CA ARG A 60 -6.17 -18.58 -14.69
C ARG A 60 -7.05 -19.07 -13.55
N SER A 61 -6.65 -18.81 -12.31
CA SER A 61 -7.42 -19.21 -11.12
C SER A 61 -8.75 -18.48 -11.02
N PHE A 62 -8.76 -17.18 -11.33
CA PHE A 62 -9.96 -16.35 -11.37
C PHE A 62 -10.96 -16.83 -12.43
N TRP A 63 -10.51 -17.02 -13.66
CA TRP A 63 -11.37 -17.49 -14.76
C TRP A 63 -11.88 -18.92 -14.52
N LYS A 64 -11.03 -19.81 -14.01
CA LYS A 64 -11.44 -21.16 -13.60
C LYS A 64 -12.52 -21.16 -12.52
N TRP A 65 -12.54 -20.16 -11.65
CA TRP A 65 -13.55 -20.01 -10.62
C TRP A 65 -14.86 -19.44 -11.17
N ILE A 66 -14.80 -18.38 -11.97
CA ILE A 66 -15.99 -17.65 -12.39
C ILE A 66 -16.75 -18.31 -13.54
N ILE A 67 -16.05 -18.96 -14.49
CA ILE A 67 -16.67 -19.58 -15.68
C ILE A 67 -17.75 -20.61 -15.27
N PRO A 68 -17.50 -21.58 -14.37
CA PRO A 68 -18.53 -22.53 -13.95
C PRO A 68 -19.71 -21.88 -13.21
N LEU A 69 -19.55 -20.67 -12.67
CA LEU A 69 -20.62 -19.91 -12.04
C LEU A 69 -21.48 -19.21 -13.11
N LEU A 70 -20.86 -18.65 -14.14
CA LEU A 70 -21.55 -18.06 -15.29
C LEU A 70 -22.37 -19.11 -16.05
N GLU A 71 -21.79 -20.29 -16.31
CA GLU A 71 -22.47 -21.41 -16.98
C GLU A 71 -23.73 -21.85 -16.21
N LYS A 72 -23.68 -21.83 -14.87
CA LYS A 72 -24.84 -22.13 -14.03
C LYS A 72 -25.92 -21.05 -14.12
N THR A 73 -25.54 -19.77 -14.17
CA THR A 73 -26.51 -18.68 -14.30
C THR A 73 -27.17 -18.68 -15.68
N VAL A 74 -26.42 -18.99 -16.73
CA VAL A 74 -26.92 -19.13 -18.10
C VAL A 74 -27.81 -20.36 -18.26
N ALA A 75 -27.51 -21.49 -17.61
CA ALA A 75 -28.38 -22.66 -17.66
C ALA A 75 -29.81 -22.41 -17.12
N LEU A 76 -30.01 -21.33 -16.35
CA LEU A 76 -31.31 -20.90 -15.86
C LEU A 76 -32.04 -19.95 -16.83
N ASP A 77 -31.35 -19.44 -17.85
CA ASP A 77 -31.85 -18.52 -18.87
C ASP A 77 -31.36 -18.94 -20.26
N PRO A 78 -32.12 -19.82 -20.97
CA PRO A 78 -31.68 -20.45 -22.22
C PRO A 78 -31.45 -19.50 -23.40
N GLU A 79 -31.89 -18.24 -23.30
CA GLU A 79 -31.70 -17.22 -24.33
C GLU A 79 -30.37 -16.47 -24.19
N THR A 80 -29.66 -16.67 -23.07
CA THR A 80 -28.37 -16.06 -22.81
C THR A 80 -27.26 -17.09 -23.06
N GLU A 81 -26.11 -16.66 -23.58
CA GLU A 81 -24.91 -17.49 -23.70
C GLU A 81 -23.72 -16.79 -23.01
N VAL A 82 -22.71 -17.58 -22.60
CA VAL A 82 -21.45 -17.01 -22.10
C VAL A 82 -20.66 -16.46 -23.29
N ASP A 83 -20.21 -15.21 -23.18
CA ASP A 83 -19.46 -14.54 -24.22
C ASP A 83 -18.19 -15.32 -24.59
N SER A 84 -17.99 -15.60 -25.88
CA SER A 84 -16.87 -16.44 -26.34
C SER A 84 -15.51 -15.88 -25.96
N ARG A 85 -15.38 -14.56 -25.84
CA ARG A 85 -14.13 -13.88 -25.44
C ARG A 85 -13.62 -14.33 -24.07
N ILE A 86 -14.54 -14.70 -23.16
CA ILE A 86 -14.19 -15.23 -21.84
C ILE A 86 -13.47 -16.59 -21.98
N TYR A 87 -14.01 -17.47 -22.83
CA TYR A 87 -13.38 -18.77 -23.11
C TYR A 87 -12.07 -18.62 -23.86
N ASP A 88 -12.01 -17.73 -24.85
CA ASP A 88 -10.80 -17.48 -25.65
C ASP A 88 -9.64 -17.05 -24.75
N VAL A 89 -9.86 -16.06 -23.86
CA VAL A 89 -8.84 -15.62 -22.91
C VAL A 89 -8.45 -16.73 -21.93
N TYR A 90 -9.41 -17.49 -21.41
CA TYR A 90 -9.08 -18.59 -20.51
C TYR A 90 -8.25 -19.68 -21.21
N LEU A 91 -8.58 -20.02 -22.45
CA LEU A 91 -7.80 -20.95 -23.26
C LEU A 91 -6.40 -20.41 -23.51
N GLU A 92 -6.23 -19.15 -23.90
CA GLU A 92 -4.92 -18.51 -24.06
C GLU A 92 -4.08 -18.60 -22.76
N LEU A 93 -4.69 -18.36 -21.60
CA LEU A 93 -4.05 -18.47 -20.28
C LEU A 93 -3.65 -19.92 -19.90
N LEU A 94 -4.32 -20.93 -20.46
CA LEU A 94 -3.94 -22.34 -20.29
C LEU A 94 -2.71 -22.67 -21.17
N HIS A 95 -2.69 -22.17 -22.41
CA HIS A 95 -1.60 -22.40 -23.36
C HIS A 95 -0.34 -21.60 -23.04
N SER A 96 -0.45 -20.44 -22.39
CA SER A 96 0.70 -19.63 -21.94
C SER A 96 1.56 -20.30 -20.85
N SER A 97 1.14 -21.47 -20.35
CA SER A 97 1.87 -22.27 -19.35
C SER A 97 3.11 -23.00 -19.92
N THR A 98 3.49 -22.79 -21.18
CA THR A 98 4.69 -23.40 -21.80
C THR A 98 5.69 -22.34 -22.28
N GLY A 99 6.36 -21.67 -21.34
CA GLY A 99 7.59 -20.92 -21.65
C GLY A 99 8.80 -21.87 -21.81
N PRO A 100 9.78 -21.55 -22.67
CA PRO A 100 10.92 -22.42 -22.98
C PRO A 100 12.00 -22.38 -21.89
N GLU A 101 11.70 -22.81 -20.67
CA GLU A 101 12.69 -23.00 -19.58
C GLU A 101 12.29 -24.16 -18.64
N ALA A 102 11.63 -25.19 -19.15
CA ALA A 102 11.50 -26.44 -18.43
C ALA A 102 12.85 -27.17 -18.45
N VAL A 103 13.68 -26.96 -17.43
CA VAL A 103 14.79 -27.89 -17.16
C VAL A 103 14.14 -29.20 -16.66
N PRO A 104 14.24 -30.32 -17.39
CA PRO A 104 13.64 -31.57 -16.95
C PRO A 104 14.34 -32.05 -15.68
N GLY A 105 13.65 -32.11 -14.54
CA GLY A 105 14.16 -32.76 -13.32
C GLY A 105 13.89 -32.09 -11.98
N LEU A 106 13.35 -30.87 -11.93
CA LEU A 106 13.02 -30.21 -10.65
C LEU A 106 11.51 -30.15 -10.44
N THR A 107 10.99 -30.97 -9.53
CA THR A 107 9.58 -31.03 -9.07
C THR A 107 9.21 -29.91 -8.08
N GLY A 108 9.94 -28.80 -8.08
CA GLY A 108 9.65 -27.64 -7.26
C GLY A 108 8.66 -26.70 -7.95
N ARG A 109 7.62 -26.24 -7.25
CA ARG A 109 6.85 -25.07 -7.68
C ARG A 109 7.82 -23.89 -7.78
N ARG A 110 7.96 -23.29 -8.96
CA ARG A 110 8.76 -22.05 -9.14
C ARG A 110 8.18 -20.98 -8.21
N PRO A 111 9.01 -20.09 -7.62
CA PRO A 111 8.51 -18.96 -6.86
C PRO A 111 7.52 -18.16 -7.73
N PRO A 112 6.39 -17.71 -7.18
CA PRO A 112 5.42 -16.94 -7.95
C PRO A 112 6.09 -15.68 -8.51
N SER A 113 5.88 -15.42 -9.80
CA SER A 113 6.41 -14.23 -10.48
C SER A 113 5.85 -12.96 -9.86
N GLN A 114 6.56 -11.83 -10.01
CA GLN A 114 6.02 -10.52 -9.68
C GLN A 114 4.69 -10.28 -10.41
N ALA A 115 3.82 -9.45 -9.83
CA ALA A 115 2.51 -9.15 -10.37
C ALA A 115 2.10 -7.71 -10.09
N TYR A 116 1.37 -7.11 -11.03
CA TYR A 116 0.76 -5.81 -10.80
C TYR A 116 -0.43 -5.96 -9.85
N ILE A 117 -0.46 -5.10 -8.84
CA ILE A 117 -1.53 -4.96 -7.86
C ILE A 117 -2.06 -3.56 -7.99
N THR A 118 -3.37 -3.43 -8.18
CA THR A 118 -4.03 -2.12 -8.25
C THR A 118 -4.95 -1.92 -7.07
N HIS A 119 -4.74 -0.81 -6.38
CA HIS A 119 -5.52 -0.39 -5.24
C HIS A 119 -6.49 0.73 -5.62
N PHE A 120 -7.63 0.79 -4.92
CA PHE A 120 -8.68 1.77 -5.15
C PHE A 120 -8.99 2.48 -3.83
N TRP A 121 -9.08 3.80 -3.83
CA TRP A 121 -9.46 4.57 -2.65
C TRP A 121 -10.29 5.81 -2.98
N ARG A 122 -10.93 6.36 -1.95
CA ARG A 122 -11.68 7.60 -2.00
C ARG A 122 -11.48 8.33 -0.68
N GLN A 123 -11.46 9.66 -0.72
CA GLN A 123 -11.22 10.51 0.45
C GLN A 123 -12.27 10.31 1.55
N ASP A 124 -13.53 10.11 1.16
CA ASP A 124 -14.65 9.89 2.08
C ASP A 124 -14.84 8.40 2.48
N GLY A 125 -13.82 7.56 2.30
CA GLY A 125 -13.91 6.11 2.51
C GLY A 125 -14.74 5.39 1.44
N LEU A 126 -15.05 4.11 1.65
CA LEU A 126 -15.82 3.31 0.69
C LEU A 126 -17.27 3.78 0.60
N ALA A 127 -17.80 3.84 -0.63
CA ALA A 127 -19.20 4.17 -0.87
C ALA A 127 -20.11 3.10 -0.24
N LYS A 128 -21.05 3.52 0.62
CA LYS A 128 -22.07 2.65 1.22
C LYS A 128 -23.34 2.51 0.35
N SER A 129 -23.24 2.91 -0.91
CA SER A 129 -24.32 2.88 -1.90
C SER A 129 -24.31 1.54 -2.65
N THR A 130 -25.50 1.10 -3.09
CA THR A 130 -25.67 -0.06 -3.97
C THR A 130 -24.97 0.13 -5.32
N LEU A 131 -24.92 1.38 -5.80
CA LEU A 131 -24.21 1.75 -7.02
C LEU A 131 -22.96 2.56 -6.67
N VAL A 132 -21.86 2.24 -7.33
CA VAL A 132 -20.55 2.82 -7.15
C VAL A 132 -20.16 3.52 -8.44
N ASP A 133 -19.94 4.84 -8.39
CA ASP A 133 -19.34 5.58 -9.49
C ASP A 133 -17.82 5.41 -9.44
N LEU A 134 -17.25 4.80 -10.47
CA LEU A 134 -15.81 4.58 -10.54
C LEU A 134 -15.02 5.89 -10.67
N ASP A 135 -15.64 6.96 -11.18
CA ASP A 135 -14.99 8.27 -11.33
C ASP A 135 -14.72 8.94 -9.97
N GLU A 136 -15.35 8.47 -8.88
CA GLU A 136 -15.09 8.93 -7.51
C GLU A 136 -13.86 8.27 -6.87
N TYR A 137 -13.31 7.23 -7.49
CA TYR A 137 -12.18 6.47 -6.94
C TYR A 137 -10.87 6.84 -7.61
N GLN A 138 -9.85 6.96 -6.78
CA GLN A 138 -8.45 7.06 -7.17
C GLN A 138 -7.84 5.65 -7.24
N THR A 139 -6.82 5.48 -8.10
CA THR A 139 -6.12 4.21 -8.27
C THR A 139 -4.61 4.38 -8.31
N THR A 140 -3.89 3.35 -7.83
CA THR A 140 -2.43 3.24 -7.90
C THR A 140 -2.08 1.79 -8.20
N THR A 141 -1.01 1.59 -8.97
CA THR A 141 -0.64 0.28 -9.47
C THR A 141 0.84 0.01 -9.23
N ILE A 142 1.09 -1.00 -8.42
CA ILE A 142 2.41 -1.36 -7.95
C ILE A 142 2.77 -2.76 -8.45
N LEU A 143 4.04 -2.94 -8.85
CA LEU A 143 4.58 -4.24 -9.20
C LEU A 143 5.15 -4.89 -7.94
N GLU A 144 4.46 -5.90 -7.41
CA GLU A 144 4.87 -6.57 -6.18
C GLU A 144 5.49 -7.94 -6.43
N SER A 145 6.48 -8.31 -5.61
CA SER A 145 6.92 -9.68 -5.46
C SER A 145 5.90 -10.50 -4.66
N ARG A 146 5.73 -11.76 -5.06
CA ARG A 146 4.79 -12.70 -4.45
C ARG A 146 5.46 -13.66 -3.47
N THR A 147 6.73 -13.43 -3.14
CA THR A 147 7.48 -14.17 -2.12
C THR A 147 7.70 -13.30 -0.89
N MET A 148 7.65 -13.89 0.32
CA MET A 148 7.93 -13.15 1.56
C MET A 148 9.42 -12.78 1.72
N ILE A 149 10.32 -13.51 1.06
CA ILE A 149 11.76 -13.26 1.06
C ILE A 149 12.27 -13.46 -0.36
N GLU A 150 12.97 -12.46 -0.89
CA GLU A 150 13.62 -12.53 -2.19
C GLU A 150 15.02 -11.94 -2.09
N SER A 151 16.03 -12.64 -2.63
CA SER A 151 17.42 -12.16 -2.67
C SER A 151 18.01 -11.71 -1.32
N GLY A 152 17.57 -12.30 -0.20
CA GLY A 152 18.02 -11.94 1.15
C GLY A 152 17.33 -10.73 1.76
N THR A 153 16.26 -10.22 1.12
CA THR A 153 15.45 -9.09 1.58
C THR A 153 14.06 -9.56 2.03
N THR A 154 13.40 -8.78 2.88
CA THR A 154 11.94 -8.89 3.04
C THR A 154 11.32 -8.59 1.68
N GLY A 155 10.50 -9.51 1.16
CA GLY A 155 10.02 -9.45 -0.21
C GLY A 155 9.34 -8.13 -0.57
N LEU A 156 9.43 -7.75 -1.84
CA LEU A 156 8.97 -6.47 -2.39
C LEU A 156 7.45 -6.40 -2.49
N ARG A 157 6.78 -6.42 -1.34
CA ARG A 157 5.33 -6.43 -1.19
C ARG A 157 4.88 -5.31 -0.29
N THR A 158 3.64 -4.87 -0.45
CA THR A 158 3.01 -3.96 0.51
C THR A 158 2.56 -4.72 1.74
N TRP A 159 3.02 -4.27 2.90
CA TRP A 159 2.66 -4.84 4.19
C TRP A 159 1.38 -4.22 4.74
N LEU A 160 0.62 -4.98 5.53
CA LEU A 160 -0.65 -4.54 6.11
C LEU A 160 -0.53 -3.22 6.90
N ALA A 161 0.54 -3.05 7.69
CA ALA A 161 0.75 -1.81 8.44
C ALA A 161 0.86 -0.58 7.52
N SER A 162 1.44 -0.74 6.33
CA SER A 162 1.50 0.31 5.32
C SER A 162 0.09 0.65 4.84
N LEU A 163 -0.70 -0.34 4.41
CA LEU A 163 -2.07 -0.13 3.96
C LEU A 163 -2.94 0.60 5.01
N ILE A 164 -2.76 0.24 6.28
CA ILE A 164 -3.49 0.85 7.40
C ILE A 164 -3.04 2.28 7.65
N LEU A 165 -1.73 2.54 7.62
CA LEU A 165 -1.21 3.92 7.70
C LEU A 165 -1.74 4.78 6.56
N ALA A 166 -1.93 4.21 5.37
CA ALA A 166 -2.34 4.97 4.19
C ALA A 166 -3.79 5.37 4.34
N GLN A 167 -4.61 4.40 4.73
CA GLN A 167 -6.01 4.65 5.03
C GLN A 167 -6.17 5.68 6.15
N TYR A 168 -5.34 5.61 7.19
CA TYR A 168 -5.35 6.59 8.27
C TYR A 168 -5.06 8.00 7.74
N LEU A 169 -4.02 8.18 6.91
CA LEU A 169 -3.64 9.48 6.36
C LEU A 169 -4.70 10.03 5.39
N ILE A 170 -5.31 9.17 4.56
CA ILE A 170 -6.38 9.57 3.64
C ILE A 170 -7.63 10.05 4.40
N LEU A 171 -7.99 9.35 5.48
CA LEU A 171 -9.18 9.68 6.28
C LEU A 171 -8.94 10.84 7.26
N ASN A 172 -7.69 11.24 7.49
CA ASN A 172 -7.33 12.30 8.43
C ASN A 172 -6.42 13.37 7.77
N PRO A 173 -6.86 14.04 6.69
CA PRO A 173 -6.05 14.99 5.93
C PRO A 173 -5.69 16.28 6.70
N GLY A 174 -6.29 16.50 7.88
CA GLY A 174 -6.06 17.66 8.74
C GLY A 174 -5.74 17.30 10.19
N ALA A 175 -5.31 16.07 10.46
CA ALA A 175 -4.80 15.76 11.79
C ALA A 175 -3.53 16.58 12.03
N ASP A 176 -3.57 17.47 13.02
CA ASP A 176 -2.43 18.26 13.48
C ASP A 176 -1.38 17.31 14.10
N PHE A 177 -0.51 16.77 13.25
CA PHE A 177 0.63 15.97 13.68
C PHE A 177 1.75 16.85 14.26
N SER A 178 1.71 18.15 14.01
CA SER A 178 2.46 19.17 14.73
C SER A 178 1.46 20.05 15.47
N SER A 179 1.65 20.32 16.77
CA SER A 179 0.79 21.22 17.54
C SER A 179 0.92 22.70 17.13
N SER A 180 1.55 22.97 15.99
CA SER A 180 1.77 24.29 15.42
C SER A 180 2.19 24.12 13.96
N VAL A 181 1.29 24.33 12.99
CA VAL A 181 1.52 25.13 11.77
C VAL A 181 0.36 24.96 10.78
N LYS A 182 -0.12 26.11 10.28
CA LYS A 182 -0.94 26.26 9.08
C LYS A 182 -0.11 25.94 7.82
N GLU A 183 -0.66 25.10 6.95
CA GLU A 183 -0.48 25.12 5.48
C GLU A 183 0.91 24.80 4.86
N TYR A 184 1.94 24.45 5.63
CA TYR A 184 3.23 24.00 5.08
C TYR A 184 3.82 22.87 5.94
N SER A 185 3.82 21.63 5.42
CA SER A 185 4.43 20.48 6.10
C SER A 185 5.36 19.69 5.17
N ASN A 186 6.61 19.49 5.57
CA ASN A 186 7.56 18.57 4.94
C ASN A 186 7.44 17.19 5.59
N SER A 187 7.33 16.12 4.80
CA SER A 187 7.14 14.75 5.30
C SER A 187 8.22 13.80 4.81
N VAL A 188 8.70 12.90 5.66
CA VAL A 188 9.64 11.82 5.27
C VAL A 188 8.90 10.50 5.22
N LEU A 189 8.98 9.80 4.09
CA LEU A 189 8.22 8.60 3.77
C LEU A 189 9.14 7.43 3.42
N GLU A 190 8.69 6.19 3.64
CA GLU A 190 9.37 5.00 3.09
C GLU A 190 8.95 4.78 1.60
N PRO A 191 9.80 4.14 0.77
CA PRO A 191 9.65 4.14 -0.70
C PRO A 191 8.46 3.36 -1.22
N ALA A 192 8.02 2.33 -0.50
CA ALA A 192 6.86 1.53 -0.89
C ALA A 192 5.54 2.32 -0.83
N PHE A 193 5.57 3.57 -0.36
CA PHE A 193 4.40 4.24 0.18
C PHE A 193 4.05 5.59 -0.47
N TRP A 194 4.96 6.18 -1.26
CA TRP A 194 4.68 7.43 -1.96
C TRP A 194 3.51 7.30 -2.95
N GLU A 195 3.32 6.14 -3.57
CA GLU A 195 2.32 5.99 -4.64
C GLU A 195 0.86 5.97 -4.13
N VAL A 196 0.63 5.55 -2.89
CA VAL A 196 -0.72 5.52 -2.28
C VAL A 196 -1.15 6.90 -1.75
N LEU A 197 -0.19 7.78 -1.42
CA LEU A 197 -0.44 9.04 -0.71
C LEU A 197 -0.11 10.32 -1.49
N SER A 198 0.32 10.23 -2.74
CA SER A 198 0.72 11.40 -3.54
C SER A 198 -0.44 12.10 -4.28
N LEU A 199 -1.69 11.66 -4.07
CA LEU A 199 -2.88 12.27 -4.69
C LEU A 199 -3.79 13.14 -3.77
N PRO A 200 -3.78 13.07 -2.42
CA PRO A 200 -4.57 14.01 -1.61
C PRO A 200 -3.96 15.41 -1.53
N CYS A 201 -2.65 15.56 -1.76
CA CYS A 201 -1.97 16.86 -1.66
C CYS A 201 -2.34 17.82 -2.80
N SER A 202 -2.79 17.32 -3.96
CA SER A 202 -3.24 18.15 -5.08
C SER A 202 -4.72 18.54 -5.01
N SER A 203 -5.53 17.86 -4.18
CA SER A 203 -6.90 18.28 -3.84
C SER A 203 -6.96 19.16 -2.59
N TRP A 204 -5.84 19.31 -1.88
CA TRP A 204 -5.61 20.44 -0.98
C TRP A 204 -5.64 21.73 -1.83
N ASN A 205 -6.75 22.46 -1.76
CA ASN A 205 -6.99 23.77 -2.41
C ASN A 205 -7.38 23.76 -3.90
N ALA A 206 -8.48 23.11 -4.27
CA ALA A 206 -9.22 23.49 -5.50
C ALA A 206 -10.08 24.77 -5.35
N ALA A 207 -10.18 25.36 -4.15
CA ALA A 207 -10.99 26.57 -3.90
C ALA A 207 -10.18 27.88 -3.77
N GLN A 208 -8.84 27.83 -3.71
CA GLN A 208 -7.99 29.02 -3.72
C GLN A 208 -6.78 28.80 -4.63
N ALA A 209 -6.96 29.14 -5.91
CA ALA A 209 -5.91 29.24 -6.88
C ALA A 209 -4.92 30.37 -6.50
N GLN A 210 -3.87 30.02 -5.76
CA GLN A 210 -2.55 30.62 -5.85
C GLN A 210 -1.52 29.55 -5.44
N VAL A 211 -0.80 29.05 -6.44
CA VAL A 211 0.29 28.07 -6.33
C VAL A 211 1.31 28.56 -5.31
N HIS A 212 1.45 27.84 -4.19
CA HIS A 212 2.58 27.98 -3.29
C HIS A 212 3.39 26.68 -3.26
N SER A 213 4.50 26.72 -3.99
CA SER A 213 5.63 25.80 -3.97
C SER A 213 6.18 25.68 -2.55
N GLY A 214 6.13 24.50 -1.91
CA GLY A 214 6.71 24.37 -0.56
C GLY A 214 6.73 23.01 0.12
N CYS A 215 5.95 22.01 -0.30
CA CYS A 215 5.97 20.70 0.37
C CYS A 215 7.14 19.85 -0.15
N GLN A 216 8.24 19.75 0.62
CA GLN A 216 9.39 18.87 0.35
C GLN A 216 9.20 17.51 1.02
N ILE A 217 9.30 16.44 0.22
CA ILE A 217 9.11 15.07 0.69
C ILE A 217 10.37 14.28 0.38
N SER A 218 10.98 13.75 1.42
CA SER A 218 12.24 13.01 1.33
C SER A 218 12.00 11.57 1.74
N THR A 219 12.31 10.63 0.87
CA THR A 219 12.15 9.20 1.11
C THR A 219 13.50 8.57 1.40
N THR A 220 13.57 7.76 2.46
CA THR A 220 14.85 7.21 2.93
C THR A 220 14.94 5.70 2.72
N LEU A 221 16.13 5.22 2.31
CA LEU A 221 16.42 3.79 2.08
C LEU A 221 17.39 3.21 3.14
N PHE A 222 17.10 2.04 3.71
CA PHE A 222 17.98 1.25 4.58
C PHE A 222 18.75 0.12 3.84
N SER A 223 20.09 0.18 3.81
CA SER A 223 21.04 -0.78 3.20
C SER A 223 21.06 -0.90 1.64
N PRO A 224 22.25 -1.08 1.00
CA PRO A 224 22.36 -1.38 -0.45
C PRO A 224 21.67 -2.69 -0.85
N ALA A 225 21.32 -3.52 0.14
CA ALA A 225 20.67 -4.79 -0.07
C ALA A 225 19.18 -4.77 0.32
N ALA A 226 18.70 -3.90 1.22
CA ALA A 226 17.36 -4.04 1.79
C ALA A 226 16.33 -2.99 1.33
N VAL A 227 16.67 -2.12 0.39
CA VAL A 227 15.67 -1.26 -0.26
C VAL A 227 15.73 -1.39 -1.75
N ILE A 228 14.90 -2.29 -2.23
CA ILE A 228 14.49 -2.22 -3.62
C ILE A 228 13.25 -1.34 -3.57
N MET A 229 13.46 -0.09 -3.99
CA MET A 229 12.54 0.62 -4.86
C MET A 229 11.74 -0.42 -5.66
N SER A 230 10.61 -0.86 -5.12
CA SER A 230 9.65 -1.62 -5.90
C SER A 230 9.45 -0.76 -7.13
N THR A 231 9.61 -1.38 -8.29
CA THR A 231 9.47 -0.77 -9.60
C THR A 231 8.04 -0.23 -9.73
N CYS A 232 7.79 0.88 -9.03
CA CYS A 232 6.63 1.72 -9.12
C CYS A 232 6.80 2.40 -10.46
N ILE A 233 6.26 1.77 -11.50
CA ILE A 233 5.81 2.52 -12.67
C ILE A 233 4.60 3.30 -12.17
N ALA A 234 4.86 4.30 -11.33
CA ALA A 234 3.90 5.33 -11.03
C ALA A 234 3.54 5.90 -12.39
N THR A 235 2.28 5.80 -12.74
CA THR A 235 1.70 6.45 -13.90
C THR A 235 1.97 7.96 -13.77
N ASP A 236 3.07 8.42 -14.38
CA ASP A 236 3.55 9.78 -14.70
C ASP A 236 3.41 10.96 -13.69
N LEU A 237 2.61 10.87 -12.62
CA LEU A 237 2.21 12.00 -11.78
C LEU A 237 3.00 12.14 -10.46
N SER A 238 3.49 11.05 -9.85
CA SER A 238 4.12 11.12 -8.51
C SER A 238 5.65 11.02 -8.54
N SER A 239 6.22 10.25 -9.47
CA SER A 239 7.68 10.09 -9.64
C SER A 239 8.34 11.33 -10.28
N SER A 240 7.54 12.21 -10.88
CA SER A 240 7.95 13.44 -11.54
C SER A 240 7.74 14.69 -10.68
N HIS A 241 7.22 14.55 -9.45
CA HIS A 241 6.96 15.70 -8.60
C HIS A 241 8.29 16.34 -8.17
N PRO A 242 8.50 17.66 -8.38
CA PRO A 242 9.80 18.32 -8.21
C PRO A 242 10.32 18.30 -6.77
N ASN A 243 9.45 18.01 -5.81
CA ASN A 243 9.77 17.99 -4.39
C ASN A 243 9.92 16.58 -3.79
N THR A 244 9.92 15.53 -4.63
CA THR A 244 10.16 14.17 -4.18
C THR A 244 11.64 13.84 -4.30
N ASN A 245 12.27 13.59 -3.16
CA ASN A 245 13.68 13.21 -3.10
C ASN A 245 13.82 11.81 -2.53
N CYS A 246 14.81 11.05 -3.00
CA CYS A 246 15.14 9.75 -2.45
C CYS A 246 16.60 9.79 -1.99
N CYS A 247 16.86 9.43 -0.74
CA CYS A 247 18.21 9.35 -0.19
C CYS A 247 18.42 8.08 0.63
N PHE A 248 19.68 7.73 0.84
CA PHE A 248 20.04 6.64 1.72
C PHE A 248 20.08 7.11 3.18
N LEU A 249 19.49 6.34 4.08
CA LEU A 249 19.51 6.61 5.52
C LEU A 249 19.98 5.36 6.27
N ASP A 250 21.23 5.42 6.71
CA ASP A 250 21.78 4.40 7.58
C ASP A 250 21.40 4.70 9.03
N TRP A 251 20.52 3.89 9.62
CA TRP A 251 20.15 4.07 11.02
C TRP A 251 21.32 3.80 11.97
N SER A 252 22.26 2.94 11.58
CA SER A 252 23.41 2.60 12.43
C SER A 252 24.35 3.79 12.62
N ALA A 253 24.36 4.75 11.69
CA ALA A 253 25.10 6.00 11.82
C ALA A 253 24.65 6.84 13.02
N ALA A 254 23.43 6.65 13.54
CA ALA A 254 22.97 7.32 14.76
C ALA A 254 23.63 6.80 16.04
N LEU A 255 24.29 5.64 15.98
CA LEU A 255 25.02 5.02 17.09
C LEU A 255 26.55 5.14 16.93
N ASP A 256 27.02 5.49 15.73
CA ASP A 256 28.43 5.71 15.42
C ASP A 256 28.85 7.15 15.77
N PRO A 257 29.86 7.37 16.64
CA PRO A 257 30.38 8.71 16.93
C PRO A 257 30.72 9.54 15.69
N ASP A 258 31.22 8.89 14.63
CA ASP A 258 31.61 9.57 13.38
C ASP A 258 30.40 9.78 12.45
N GLY A 259 29.31 9.04 12.65
CA GLY A 259 28.08 9.08 11.85
C GLY A 259 27.03 10.08 12.34
N ILE A 260 27.04 10.43 13.63
CA ILE A 260 26.00 11.26 14.26
C ILE A 260 25.93 12.66 13.65
N GLU A 261 27.06 13.36 13.46
CA GLU A 261 27.03 14.72 12.90
C GLU A 261 26.50 14.75 11.45
N PRO A 262 27.04 13.94 10.51
CA PRO A 262 26.52 13.89 9.15
C PRO A 262 25.03 13.55 9.09
N LEU A 263 24.59 12.59 9.90
CA LEU A 263 23.19 12.19 9.97
C LEU A 263 22.30 13.30 10.54
N THR A 264 22.77 13.99 11.57
CA THR A 264 22.04 15.11 12.18
C THR A 264 21.87 16.26 11.19
N SER A 265 22.92 16.60 10.41
CA SER A 265 22.82 17.62 9.38
C SER A 265 21.89 17.20 8.23
N LEU A 266 21.94 15.93 7.82
CA LEU A 266 20.98 15.39 6.85
C LEU A 266 19.53 15.55 7.34
N LEU A 267 19.23 15.11 8.57
CA LEU A 267 17.88 15.13 9.13
C LEU A 267 17.36 16.56 9.37
N ASN A 268 18.23 17.49 9.79
CA ASN A 268 17.78 18.81 10.24
C ASN A 268 17.95 19.93 9.24
N ASP A 269 18.97 19.86 8.38
CA ASP A 269 19.29 20.95 7.45
C ASP A 269 18.81 20.64 6.03
N GLN A 270 18.89 19.38 5.63
CA GLN A 270 18.55 18.97 4.26
C GLN A 270 17.11 18.44 4.15
N ILE A 271 16.71 17.62 5.13
CA ILE A 271 15.39 17.00 5.14
C ILE A 271 14.36 17.87 5.90
N ASP A 272 14.72 18.32 7.11
CA ASP A 272 13.88 19.15 8.00
C ASP A 272 12.40 18.70 8.05
N PRO A 273 12.10 17.47 8.53
CA PRO A 273 10.74 16.95 8.47
C PRO A 273 9.86 17.54 9.58
N ASP A 274 8.62 17.86 9.25
CA ASP A 274 7.55 18.11 10.23
C ASP A 274 6.95 16.78 10.72
N VAL A 275 6.80 15.82 9.80
CA VAL A 275 6.26 14.48 10.09
C VAL A 275 7.16 13.39 9.52
N ILE A 276 7.48 12.40 10.34
CA ILE A 276 8.23 11.20 9.96
C ILE A 276 7.24 10.03 9.87
N LEU A 277 7.22 9.30 8.76
CA LEU A 277 6.29 8.20 8.55
C LEU A 277 7.05 6.88 8.44
N GLY A 278 6.58 5.86 9.15
CA GLY A 278 7.18 4.52 9.12
C GLY A 278 6.11 3.44 9.20
N ALA A 279 6.28 2.36 8.43
CA ALA A 279 5.35 1.24 8.42
C ALA A 279 6.09 -0.10 8.44
N ASP A 280 5.73 -0.96 9.39
CA ASP A 280 6.30 -2.31 9.59
C ASP A 280 7.84 -2.34 9.73
N ILE A 281 8.45 -1.27 10.23
CA ILE A 281 9.91 -1.11 10.38
C ILE A 281 10.49 -1.70 11.67
N VAL A 282 9.64 -2.21 12.57
CA VAL A 282 10.02 -2.82 13.85
C VAL A 282 9.73 -4.32 13.81
N PHE A 283 10.61 -5.09 13.19
CA PHE A 283 10.50 -6.54 13.08
C PHE A 283 11.69 -7.29 13.69
N ASP A 284 12.87 -6.68 13.69
CA ASP A 284 14.11 -7.22 14.27
C ASP A 284 14.50 -6.39 15.52
N PRO A 285 14.63 -7.01 16.71
CA PRO A 285 15.10 -6.33 17.91
C PRO A 285 16.42 -5.59 17.76
N ASP A 286 17.32 -6.05 16.87
CA ASP A 286 18.64 -5.44 16.68
C ASP A 286 18.54 -4.10 15.92
N LEU A 287 17.44 -3.86 15.19
CA LEU A 287 17.17 -2.59 14.52
C LEU A 287 16.53 -1.53 15.43
N ILE A 288 16.05 -1.93 16.61
CA ILE A 288 15.37 -1.01 17.53
C ILE A 288 16.31 0.10 18.04
N PRO A 289 17.50 -0.19 18.59
CA PRO A 289 18.40 0.87 19.06
C PRO A 289 18.77 1.91 18.00
N PRO A 290 19.20 1.54 16.77
CA PRO A 290 19.54 2.53 15.75
C PRO A 290 18.30 3.32 15.26
N LEU A 291 17.14 2.68 15.10
CA LEU A 291 15.91 3.37 14.74
C LEU A 291 15.51 4.43 15.77
N VAL A 292 15.53 4.06 17.06
CA VAL A 292 15.17 4.99 18.14
C VAL A 292 16.17 6.14 18.24
N ALA A 293 17.45 5.89 17.99
CA ALA A 293 18.47 6.95 17.94
C ALA A 293 18.21 7.94 16.79
N VAL A 294 17.85 7.46 15.59
CA VAL A 294 17.43 8.32 14.46
C VAL A 294 16.21 9.15 14.83
N LEU A 295 15.16 8.53 15.37
CA LEU A 295 13.93 9.23 15.78
C LEU A 295 14.24 10.33 16.81
N ARG A 296 15.12 10.04 17.78
CA ARG A 296 15.56 11.03 18.75
C ARG A 296 16.27 12.22 18.09
N LEU A 297 17.23 11.97 17.20
CA LEU A 297 17.95 13.02 16.47
C LEU A 297 17.00 13.87 15.62
N ALA A 298 16.03 13.24 14.96
CA ALA A 298 15.08 13.93 14.10
C ALA A 298 14.02 14.74 14.90
N LEU A 299 13.58 14.25 16.06
CA LEU A 299 12.49 14.89 16.83
C LEU A 299 12.97 15.92 17.86
N GLN A 300 14.23 15.85 18.32
CA GLN A 300 14.74 16.74 19.38
C GLN A 300 15.57 17.93 18.88
N ALA A 301 15.89 17.98 17.59
CA ALA A 301 16.88 18.92 17.08
C ALA A 301 16.40 20.36 16.87
N ASN A 302 15.10 20.65 16.97
CA ASN A 302 14.55 21.99 16.71
C ASN A 302 13.48 22.41 17.72
N THR A 303 13.25 23.72 17.81
CA THR A 303 12.18 24.32 18.64
C THR A 303 10.77 24.15 18.06
N ARG A 304 10.66 23.60 16.84
CA ARG A 304 9.38 23.24 16.22
C ARG A 304 8.88 21.89 16.73
N SER A 305 7.57 21.78 16.88
CA SER A 305 6.91 20.52 17.20
C SER A 305 6.95 19.58 16.00
N ARG A 306 7.83 18.58 16.04
CA ARG A 306 7.88 17.47 15.08
C ARG A 306 7.24 16.21 15.66
N SER A 307 6.72 15.34 14.80
CA SER A 307 6.25 14.03 15.22
C SER A 307 6.59 12.93 14.22
N ALA A 308 6.54 11.69 14.70
CA ALA A 308 6.60 10.50 13.85
C ALA A 308 5.31 9.69 13.99
N LEU A 309 4.77 9.21 12.88
CA LEU A 309 3.70 8.20 12.86
C LEU A 309 4.27 6.88 12.39
N ILE A 310 4.31 5.91 13.29
CA ILE A 310 4.81 4.58 13.04
C ILE A 310 3.65 3.59 13.11
N ALA A 311 3.31 2.96 12.01
CA ALA A 311 2.34 1.87 11.97
C ALA A 311 3.04 0.52 12.06
N LEU A 312 2.65 -0.33 13.00
CA LEU A 312 3.35 -1.60 13.26
C LEU A 312 2.37 -2.76 13.38
N THR A 313 2.71 -3.87 12.71
CA THR A 313 2.03 -5.15 12.91
C THR A 313 2.55 -5.85 14.15
N THR A 314 1.67 -6.15 15.11
CA THR A 314 2.02 -6.85 16.35
C THR A 314 2.21 -8.34 16.09
N ARG A 315 3.39 -8.72 15.58
CA ARG A 315 3.76 -10.12 15.34
C ARG A 315 4.37 -10.79 16.57
N ASN A 316 5.17 -10.02 17.32
CA ASN A 316 5.80 -10.45 18.56
C ASN A 316 5.62 -9.35 19.61
N PRO A 317 4.78 -9.58 20.65
CA PRO A 317 4.58 -8.62 21.73
C PRO A 317 5.89 -8.21 22.43
N THR A 318 6.88 -9.11 22.51
CA THR A 318 8.17 -8.83 23.14
C THR A 318 8.96 -7.78 22.36
N THR A 319 8.97 -7.89 21.03
CA THR A 319 9.63 -6.90 20.16
C THR A 319 8.95 -5.54 20.28
N MET A 320 7.62 -5.54 20.34
CA MET A 320 6.84 -4.31 20.56
C MET A 320 7.20 -3.65 21.90
N THR A 321 7.22 -4.42 23.00
CA THR A 321 7.61 -3.90 24.32
C THR A 321 9.03 -3.34 24.32
N LYS A 322 9.99 -4.05 23.71
CA LYS A 322 11.37 -3.52 23.57
C LYS A 322 11.40 -2.19 22.84
N PHE A 323 10.61 -2.03 21.78
CA PHE A 323 10.52 -0.78 21.05
C PHE A 323 9.88 0.33 21.88
N THR A 324 8.77 0.05 22.56
CA THR A 324 8.10 1.05 23.40
C THR A 324 8.99 1.52 24.55
N ASP A 325 9.67 0.59 25.21
CA ASP A 325 10.58 0.88 26.31
C ASP A 325 11.78 1.71 25.81
N ALA A 326 12.40 1.32 24.69
CA ALA A 326 13.51 2.06 24.09
C ALA A 326 13.13 3.50 23.70
N VAL A 327 11.93 3.71 23.14
CA VAL A 327 11.44 5.07 22.84
C VAL A 327 11.27 5.88 24.12
N GLN A 328 10.66 5.31 25.16
CA GLN A 328 10.44 6.00 26.44
C GLN A 328 11.75 6.35 27.15
N ASP A 329 12.75 5.47 27.10
CA ASP A 329 14.07 5.67 27.70
C ASP A 329 14.83 6.87 27.09
N THR A 330 14.46 7.28 25.87
CA THR A 330 15.02 8.50 25.23
C THR A 330 14.34 9.80 25.65
N GLY A 331 13.29 9.74 26.48
CA GLY A 331 12.48 10.90 26.86
C GLY A 331 11.47 11.34 25.80
N LEU A 332 11.30 10.56 24.73
CA LEU A 332 10.25 10.76 23.73
C LEU A 332 8.90 10.26 24.26
N ILE A 333 7.83 10.92 23.85
CA ILE A 333 6.46 10.55 24.20
C ILE A 333 5.93 9.63 23.11
N LEU A 334 5.51 8.43 23.50
CA LEU A 334 4.84 7.47 22.62
C LEU A 334 3.35 7.41 22.95
N LYS A 335 2.49 7.70 21.98
CA LYS A 335 1.03 7.60 22.08
C LYS A 335 0.48 6.67 21.01
N LYS A 336 -0.23 5.62 21.42
CA LYS A 336 -1.03 4.83 20.47
C LYS A 336 -2.26 5.64 20.06
N LEU A 337 -2.53 5.72 18.75
CA LEU A 337 -3.70 6.39 18.20
C LEU A 337 -4.89 5.43 18.14
N ASP A 338 -6.06 5.92 18.52
CA ASP A 338 -7.32 5.19 18.41
C ASP A 338 -7.82 5.30 16.97
N PHE A 339 -7.46 4.30 16.15
CA PHE A 339 -7.92 4.19 14.78
C PHE A 339 -8.55 2.82 14.56
N GLU A 340 -9.87 2.80 14.42
CA GLU A 340 -10.62 1.59 14.10
C GLU A 340 -10.95 1.55 12.60
N ILE A 341 -10.53 0.47 11.95
CA ILE A 341 -10.83 0.23 10.55
C ILE A 341 -12.26 -0.31 10.47
N GLN A 342 -13.20 0.56 10.13
CA GLN A 342 -14.59 0.18 9.91
C GLN A 342 -14.77 -0.46 8.53
N ASP A 343 -14.11 0.09 7.51
CA ASP A 343 -14.18 -0.35 6.12
C ASP A 343 -12.76 -0.46 5.55
N GLN A 344 -12.35 -1.63 5.06
CA GLN A 344 -11.01 -1.82 4.48
C GLN A 344 -10.92 -1.17 3.08
N MET A 345 -10.33 0.02 3.03
CA MET A 345 -10.11 0.79 1.80
C MET A 345 -9.12 0.11 0.87
N PHE A 346 -8.10 -0.54 1.44
CA PHE A 346 -7.11 -1.32 0.70
C PHE A 346 -7.29 -2.80 0.95
N ILE A 347 -7.06 -3.62 -0.07
CA ILE A 347 -7.18 -5.07 0.03
C ILE A 347 -5.79 -5.69 0.08
N GLU A 348 -5.57 -6.56 1.06
CA GLU A 348 -4.34 -7.35 1.17
C GLU A 348 -4.35 -8.54 0.19
N SER A 349 -3.29 -8.60 -0.62
CA SER A 349 -3.16 -9.55 -1.73
C SER A 349 -3.02 -11.01 -1.29
N LEU A 350 -2.25 -11.31 -0.22
CA LEU A 350 -1.94 -12.70 0.18
C LEU A 350 -1.72 -12.92 1.70
N GLU A 351 -2.36 -14.00 2.20
CA GLU A 351 -1.96 -14.85 3.35
C GLU A 351 -1.89 -14.28 4.79
N CYS A 352 -2.84 -13.45 5.23
CA CYS A 352 -3.18 -13.39 6.66
C CYS A 352 -4.54 -14.06 6.91
N THR A 353 -4.50 -15.35 7.26
CA THR A 353 -5.59 -16.04 7.94
C THR A 353 -5.58 -15.62 9.41
N GLY A 354 -6.20 -14.50 9.73
CA GLY A 354 -6.35 -14.04 11.10
C GLY A 354 -6.86 -12.61 11.16
N ASP A 355 -7.87 -12.39 12.01
CA ASP A 355 -8.56 -11.13 12.28
C ASP A 355 -7.80 -9.88 11.82
N THR A 356 -8.21 -9.37 10.65
CA THR A 356 -7.55 -8.27 9.94
C THR A 356 -7.62 -6.92 10.68
N ASN A 357 -8.21 -6.88 11.88
CA ASN A 357 -8.34 -5.71 12.72
C ASN A 357 -7.53 -5.75 14.03
N ASN A 358 -6.99 -6.90 14.47
CA ASN A 358 -6.45 -7.01 15.83
C ASN A 358 -4.91 -6.86 15.93
N GLY A 359 -4.21 -6.72 14.81
CA GLY A 359 -2.74 -6.78 14.80
C GLY A 359 -2.02 -5.44 14.71
N VAL A 360 -2.58 -4.45 14.01
CA VAL A 360 -1.82 -3.22 13.66
C VAL A 360 -2.16 -2.08 14.59
N GLY A 361 -1.14 -1.42 15.13
CA GLY A 361 -1.27 -0.17 15.88
C GLY A 361 -0.57 0.98 15.15
N ILE A 362 -1.19 2.16 15.17
CA ILE A 362 -0.54 3.41 14.76
C ILE A 362 -0.06 4.13 16.00
N PHE A 363 1.21 4.50 16.02
CA PHE A 363 1.87 5.13 17.16
C PHE A 363 2.39 6.49 16.74
N MET A 364 2.02 7.52 17.48
CA MET A 364 2.57 8.86 17.36
C MET A 364 3.71 9.03 18.36
N ILE A 365 4.88 9.46 17.90
CA ILE A 365 6.07 9.75 18.70
C ILE A 365 6.37 11.24 18.58
N SER A 366 6.58 11.92 19.71
CA SER A 366 6.94 13.34 19.71
C SER A 366 7.98 13.63 20.80
N SER A 367 8.66 14.77 20.67
CA SER A 367 9.48 15.28 21.76
C SER A 367 8.59 15.71 22.94
N SER A 368 9.10 15.55 24.15
CA SER A 368 8.53 16.16 25.35
C SER A 368 8.88 17.64 25.32
N VAL A 369 8.03 18.47 24.70
CA VAL A 369 8.19 19.92 24.81
C VAL A 369 7.89 20.28 26.26
N GLU A 370 8.89 20.73 27.01
CA GLU A 370 8.68 21.43 28.28
C GLU A 370 7.67 22.56 28.03
N GLN A 371 6.48 22.44 28.62
CA GLN A 371 5.50 23.53 28.68
C GLN A 371 5.95 24.63 29.62
#